data_AF-A0A2P4Q9A4-F1
#
_entry.id   AF-A0A2P4Q9A4-F1
#
_cell.length_a   1.000
_cell.length_b   1.000
_cell.length_c   1.000
_cell.angle_alpha   90.00
_cell.angle_beta   90.00
_cell.angle_gamma   90.00
#
_symmetry.space_group_name_H-M   'P 1'
#
loop_
_entity.id
_entity.type
_entity.pdbx_description
1 polymer ?
#
loop_
_entity_poly.entity_id
_entity_poly.type
_entity_poly.pdbx_seq_one_letter_code
_entity_poly.pdbx_strand_id
1 'polypeptide(L)'
;MNLLLEVIDNITELYRFQFDKEIDNRLWDEGLTLLKEIDSIINETQFIKFQTHENNQIRKAIRIHILFILASTYELECNYIEAMNIYQECEKIGMTNILSANKLIKKSHTNYRLLREKLDKEIPNISPICVECNFKPKDIEEIWKLLVCSKCQRVACCSRQCLQHHIDNNHNNNS
;
A
#
# COMPACT_ATOMS: atom_id res chain seq x y z
N MET A 1 -24.53 13.55 -8.00
CA MET A 1 -23.27 13.13 -7.35
C MET A 1 -23.40 13.01 -5.84
N ASN A 2 -24.11 13.91 -5.15
CA ASN A 2 -24.33 13.78 -3.69
C ASN A 2 -24.89 12.43 -3.26
N LEU A 3 -25.94 11.92 -3.94
CA LEU A 3 -26.48 10.58 -3.66
C LEU A 3 -25.42 9.48 -3.81
N LEU A 4 -24.58 9.56 -4.85
CA LEU A 4 -23.51 8.59 -5.05
C LEU A 4 -22.47 8.66 -3.91
N LEU A 5 -22.10 9.87 -3.48
CA LEU A 5 -21.21 10.05 -2.33
C LEU A 5 -21.82 9.45 -1.06
N GLU A 6 -23.09 9.71 -0.78
CA GLU A 6 -23.78 9.16 0.39
C GLU A 6 -23.79 7.63 0.38
N VAL A 7 -24.07 7.02 -0.78
CA VAL A 7 -24.01 5.56 -0.95
C VAL A 7 -22.59 5.03 -0.69
N ILE A 8 -21.58 5.67 -1.28
CA ILE A 8 -20.17 5.24 -1.14
C ILE A 8 -19.64 5.45 0.28
N ASP A 9 -20.05 6.51 0.97
CA ASP A 9 -19.71 6.75 2.37
C ASP A 9 -20.26 5.62 3.26
N ASN A 10 -21.54 5.26 3.07
CA ASN A 10 -22.15 4.14 3.78
C ASN A 10 -21.50 2.80 3.45
N ILE A 11 -21.16 2.55 2.17
CA ILE A 11 -20.41 1.34 1.77
C ILE A 11 -19.05 1.31 2.47
N THR A 12 -18.38 2.45 2.62
CA THR A 12 -17.10 2.52 3.34
C THR A 12 -17.23 2.07 4.78
N GLU A 13 -18.33 2.43 5.46
CA GLU A 13 -18.60 1.97 6.82
C GLU A 13 -18.90 0.47 6.87
N LEU A 14 -19.60 -0.09 5.87
CA LEU A 14 -19.81 -1.54 5.76
C LEU A 14 -18.49 -2.31 5.68
N TYR A 15 -17.60 -1.92 4.75
CA TYR A 15 -16.28 -2.56 4.59
C TYR A 15 -15.40 -2.43 5.82
N ARG A 16 -15.54 -1.35 6.59
CA ARG A 16 -14.68 -1.10 7.76
C ARG A 16 -15.15 -1.80 9.03
N PHE A 17 -16.44 -2.06 9.15
CA PHE A 17 -17.03 -2.43 10.44
C PHE A 17 -18.08 -3.54 10.42
N GLN A 18 -18.67 -3.85 9.26
CA GLN A 18 -19.82 -4.77 9.19
C GLN A 18 -19.50 -6.03 8.40
N PHE A 19 -18.71 -5.93 7.34
CA PHE A 19 -18.28 -7.09 6.58
C PHE A 19 -17.13 -7.81 7.27
N ASP A 20 -17.22 -9.14 7.24
CA ASP A 20 -16.13 -10.03 7.58
C ASP A 20 -15.60 -10.64 6.26
N LYS A 21 -14.33 -10.40 5.93
CA LYS A 21 -13.75 -10.85 4.65
C LYS A 21 -13.79 -12.38 4.51
N GLU A 22 -13.68 -13.13 5.59
CA GLU A 22 -13.69 -14.60 5.55
C GLU A 22 -15.11 -15.14 5.31
N ILE A 23 -16.12 -14.49 5.88
CA ILE A 23 -17.52 -14.90 5.79
C ILE A 23 -18.19 -14.35 4.51
N ASP A 24 -17.99 -13.07 4.23
CA ASP A 24 -18.67 -12.30 3.18
C ASP A 24 -17.84 -12.19 1.89
N ASN A 25 -16.87 -13.08 1.70
CA ASN A 25 -15.83 -12.98 0.67
C ASN A 25 -16.38 -12.63 -0.74
N ARG A 26 -17.46 -13.29 -1.17
CA ARG A 26 -18.06 -13.03 -2.49
C ARG A 26 -18.60 -11.60 -2.60
N LEU A 27 -19.37 -11.15 -1.59
CA LEU A 27 -19.93 -9.79 -1.57
C LEU A 27 -18.81 -8.74 -1.52
N TRP A 28 -17.74 -9.05 -0.79
CA TRP A 28 -16.55 -8.22 -0.75
C TRP A 28 -15.90 -8.09 -2.13
N ASP A 29 -15.64 -9.19 -2.83
CA ASP A 29 -14.94 -9.16 -4.13
C ASP A 29 -15.79 -8.51 -5.24
N GLU A 30 -17.08 -8.84 -5.29
CA GLU A 30 -18.02 -8.23 -6.24
C GLU A 30 -18.16 -6.73 -5.96
N GLY A 31 -18.26 -6.34 -4.69
CA GLY A 31 -18.33 -4.94 -4.30
C GLY A 31 -17.05 -4.17 -4.65
N LEU A 32 -15.87 -4.75 -4.43
CA LEU A 32 -14.61 -4.14 -4.86
C LEU A 32 -14.52 -3.95 -6.37
N THR A 33 -15.02 -4.93 -7.14
CA THR A 33 -15.07 -4.84 -8.60
C THR A 33 -15.93 -3.66 -9.03
N LEU A 34 -17.14 -3.54 -8.47
CA LEU A 34 -18.03 -2.41 -8.73
C LEU A 34 -17.43 -1.07 -8.32
N LEU A 35 -16.78 -0.99 -7.16
CA LEU A 35 -16.12 0.24 -6.70
C LEU A 35 -15.00 0.67 -7.65
N LYS A 36 -14.21 -0.27 -8.18
CA LYS A 36 -13.18 0.02 -9.20
C LYS A 36 -13.78 0.52 -10.51
N GLU A 37 -14.89 -0.05 -10.95
CA GLU A 37 -15.62 0.42 -12.14
C GLU A 37 -16.15 1.84 -11.94
N ILE A 38 -16.76 2.13 -10.78
CA ILE A 38 -17.21 3.48 -10.44
C ILE A 38 -16.03 4.46 -10.46
N ASP A 39 -14.90 4.12 -9.84
CA ASP A 39 -13.72 4.98 -9.84
C ASP A 39 -13.19 5.24 -11.26
N SER A 40 -13.16 4.21 -12.11
CA SER A 40 -12.78 4.36 -13.51
C SER A 40 -13.67 5.36 -14.24
N ILE A 41 -14.99 5.18 -14.17
CA ILE A 41 -15.99 6.03 -14.85
C ILE A 41 -15.90 7.48 -14.38
N ILE A 42 -15.89 7.72 -13.06
CA ILE A 42 -15.90 9.10 -12.55
C ILE A 42 -14.57 9.83 -12.83
N ASN A 43 -13.48 9.10 -13.08
CA ASN A 43 -12.18 9.67 -13.41
C ASN A 43 -11.91 9.78 -14.91
N GLU A 44 -12.84 9.37 -15.76
CA GLU A 44 -12.71 9.57 -17.20
C GLU A 44 -12.58 11.06 -17.53
N THR A 45 -11.69 11.38 -18.48
CA THR A 45 -11.44 12.77 -18.88
C THR A 45 -12.71 13.49 -19.34
N GLN A 46 -13.57 12.77 -20.06
CA GLN A 46 -14.85 13.30 -20.52
C GLN A 46 -15.77 13.61 -19.33
N PHE A 47 -15.84 12.72 -18.34
CA PHE A 47 -16.65 12.95 -17.14
C PHE A 47 -16.18 14.20 -16.39
N ILE A 48 -14.87 14.34 -16.16
CA ILE A 48 -14.27 15.44 -15.38
C ILE A 48 -14.47 16.79 -16.07
N LYS A 49 -14.30 16.85 -17.40
CA LYS A 49 -14.31 18.09 -18.18
C LYS A 49 -15.61 18.90 -18.02
N PHE A 50 -16.73 18.23 -17.77
CA PHE A 50 -18.04 18.85 -17.67
C PHE A 50 -18.53 19.04 -16.21
N GLN A 51 -17.67 18.78 -15.21
CA GLN A 51 -18.06 18.96 -13.80
C GLN A 51 -17.81 20.39 -13.31
N THR A 52 -18.73 20.86 -12.47
CA THR A 52 -18.53 22.06 -11.65
C THR A 52 -17.40 21.85 -10.64
N HIS A 53 -16.88 22.93 -10.05
CA HIS A 53 -15.91 22.83 -8.96
C HIS A 53 -16.45 22.00 -7.79
N GLU A 54 -17.70 22.24 -7.38
CA GLU A 54 -18.36 21.51 -6.30
C GLU A 54 -18.49 20.00 -6.61
N ASN A 55 -18.94 19.65 -7.83
CA ASN A 55 -18.97 18.26 -8.26
C ASN A 55 -17.57 17.64 -8.27
N ASN A 56 -16.55 18.38 -8.68
CA ASN A 56 -15.18 17.87 -8.61
C ASN A 56 -14.70 17.61 -7.17
N GLN A 57 -15.16 18.39 -6.18
CA GLN A 57 -14.88 18.10 -4.77
C GLN A 57 -15.58 16.81 -4.31
N ILE A 58 -16.85 16.61 -4.70
CA ILE A 58 -17.61 15.39 -4.40
C ILE A 58 -16.95 14.16 -5.07
N ARG A 59 -16.50 14.30 -6.33
CA ARG A 59 -15.78 13.25 -7.06
C ARG A 59 -14.50 12.84 -6.33
N LYS A 60 -13.68 13.82 -5.91
CA LYS A 60 -12.48 13.55 -5.12
C LYS A 60 -12.80 12.83 -3.82
N ALA A 61 -13.87 13.23 -3.13
CA ALA A 61 -14.34 12.56 -1.92
C ALA A 61 -14.70 11.09 -2.20
N ILE A 62 -15.52 10.81 -3.21
CA ILE A 62 -15.85 9.43 -3.63
C ILE A 62 -14.60 8.60 -3.89
N ARG A 63 -13.64 9.15 -4.64
CA ARG A 63 -12.37 8.47 -4.93
C ARG A 63 -11.57 8.14 -3.66
N ILE A 64 -11.51 9.07 -2.70
CA ILE A 64 -10.84 8.83 -1.41
C ILE A 64 -11.48 7.65 -0.67
N HIS A 65 -12.81 7.57 -0.65
CA HIS A 65 -13.53 6.46 -0.03
C HIS A 65 -13.19 5.12 -0.70
N ILE A 66 -13.23 5.06 -2.04
CA ILE A 66 -12.91 3.85 -2.81
C ILE A 66 -11.46 3.42 -2.57
N LEU A 67 -10.50 4.33 -2.69
CA LEU A 67 -9.09 4.01 -2.47
C LEU A 67 -8.83 3.57 -1.02
N PHE A 68 -9.51 4.16 -0.04
CA PHE A 68 -9.38 3.73 1.35
C PHE A 68 -9.85 2.28 1.54
N ILE A 69 -11.01 1.90 0.98
CA ILE A 69 -11.52 0.52 1.02
C ILE A 69 -10.51 -0.44 0.37
N LEU A 70 -9.95 -0.07 -0.79
CA LEU A 70 -8.95 -0.87 -1.49
C LEU A 70 -7.68 -1.07 -0.65
N ALA A 71 -7.13 0.02 -0.09
CA ALA A 71 -5.94 -0.05 0.75
C ALA A 71 -6.16 -0.94 1.98
N SER A 72 -7.29 -0.78 2.67
CA SER A 72 -7.63 -1.61 3.82
C SER A 72 -7.85 -3.08 3.44
N THR A 73 -8.37 -3.38 2.25
CA THR A 73 -8.46 -4.76 1.77
C THR A 73 -7.07 -5.36 1.57
N TYR A 74 -6.18 -4.68 0.86
CA TYR A 74 -4.82 -5.18 0.67
C TYR A 74 -4.08 -5.36 2.00
N GLU A 75 -4.33 -4.47 2.97
CA GLU A 75 -3.79 -4.61 4.32
C GLU A 75 -4.30 -5.88 5.02
N LEU A 76 -5.61 -6.18 4.94
CA LEU A 76 -6.20 -7.42 5.46
C LEU A 76 -5.60 -8.66 4.79
N GLU A 77 -5.33 -8.60 3.50
CA GLU A 77 -4.69 -9.66 2.71
C GLU A 77 -3.17 -9.73 2.92
N CYS A 78 -2.62 -8.94 3.86
CA CYS A 78 -1.19 -8.84 4.16
C CYS A 78 -0.34 -8.35 2.97
N ASN A 79 -0.95 -7.76 1.95
CA ASN A 79 -0.26 -7.12 0.84
C ASN A 79 0.10 -5.66 1.19
N TYR A 80 1.06 -5.51 2.10
CA TYR A 80 1.37 -4.22 2.74
C TYR A 80 1.97 -3.18 1.79
N ILE A 81 2.73 -3.59 0.78
CA ILE A 81 3.34 -2.66 -0.19
C ILE A 81 2.24 -1.98 -1.01
N GLU A 82 1.33 -2.76 -1.56
CA GLU A 82 0.19 -2.27 -2.33
C GLU A 82 -0.76 -1.43 -1.46
N ALA A 83 -1.04 -1.87 -0.22
CA ALA A 83 -1.80 -1.10 0.74
C ALA A 83 -1.17 0.28 0.99
N MET A 84 0.14 0.34 1.22
CA MET A 84 0.87 1.60 1.42
C MET A 84 0.83 2.50 0.19
N ASN A 85 1.03 1.95 -1.01
CA ASN A 85 0.96 2.71 -2.25
C ASN A 85 -0.40 3.39 -2.40
N ILE A 86 -1.49 2.67 -2.14
CA ILE A 86 -2.84 3.21 -2.25
C ILE A 86 -3.16 4.20 -1.13
N TYR A 87 -2.72 3.96 0.12
CA TYR A 87 -2.84 4.97 1.18
C TYR A 87 -2.14 6.29 0.81
N GLN A 88 -0.98 6.21 0.16
CA GLN A 88 -0.28 7.39 -0.35
C GLN A 88 -1.06 8.06 -1.50
N GLU A 89 -1.74 7.31 -2.35
CA GLU A 89 -2.62 7.88 -3.38
C GLU A 89 -3.80 8.64 -2.79
N CYS A 90 -4.41 8.15 -1.70
CA CYS A 90 -5.43 8.90 -0.96
C CYS A 90 -4.92 10.28 -0.52
N GLU A 91 -3.69 10.35 0.00
CA GLU A 91 -3.08 11.62 0.41
C GLU A 91 -2.84 12.57 -0.76
N LYS A 92 -2.35 12.04 -1.91
CA LYS A 92 -2.07 12.84 -3.12
C LYS A 92 -3.30 13.54 -3.68
N ILE A 93 -4.51 13.01 -3.46
CA ILE A 93 -5.77 13.67 -3.86
C ILE A 93 -5.96 14.99 -3.09
N GLY A 94 -5.51 15.02 -1.83
CA GLY A 94 -5.60 16.17 -0.95
C GLY A 94 -6.98 16.39 -0.33
N MET A 95 -7.04 17.31 0.62
CA MET A 95 -8.27 17.65 1.35
C MET A 95 -9.36 18.16 0.40
N THR A 96 -10.60 17.83 0.74
CA THR A 96 -11.82 18.25 0.05
C THR A 96 -12.70 19.09 1.00
N ASN A 97 -13.86 19.53 0.52
CA ASN A 97 -14.87 20.17 1.37
C ASN A 97 -15.76 19.15 2.11
N ILE A 98 -15.52 17.84 1.94
CA ILE A 98 -16.31 16.76 2.54
C ILE A 98 -15.57 16.19 3.76
N LEU A 99 -16.18 16.29 4.93
CA LEU A 99 -15.55 15.93 6.20
C LEU A 99 -15.25 14.43 6.33
N SER A 100 -16.13 13.54 5.85
CA SER A 100 -15.91 12.09 5.92
C SER A 100 -14.66 11.68 5.13
N ALA A 101 -14.53 12.13 3.89
CA ALA A 101 -13.32 11.93 3.08
C ALA A 101 -12.05 12.49 3.75
N ASN A 102 -12.09 13.69 4.33
CA ASN A 102 -10.94 14.27 5.01
C ASN A 102 -10.49 13.46 6.24
N LYS A 103 -11.43 12.82 6.96
CA LYS A 103 -11.09 11.89 8.04
C LYS A 103 -10.35 10.67 7.50
N LEU A 104 -10.75 10.15 6.34
CA LEU A 104 -10.08 9.02 5.70
C LEU A 104 -8.68 9.38 5.23
N ILE A 105 -8.43 10.57 4.67
CA ILE A 105 -7.07 11.01 4.32
C ILE A 105 -6.14 10.96 5.56
N LYS A 106 -6.61 11.49 6.70
CA LYS A 106 -5.82 11.47 7.94
C LYS A 106 -5.56 10.03 8.43
N LYS A 107 -6.53 9.14 8.25
CA LYS A 107 -6.36 7.71 8.55
C LYS A 107 -5.37 7.05 7.60
N SER A 108 -5.47 7.29 6.30
CA SER A 108 -4.50 6.80 5.29
C SER A 108 -3.08 7.20 5.66
N HIS A 109 -2.88 8.45 6.08
CA HIS A 109 -1.58 8.93 6.52
C HIS A 109 -1.03 8.19 7.74
N THR A 110 -1.90 7.96 8.72
CA THR A 110 -1.53 7.22 9.92
C THR A 110 -1.21 5.76 9.56
N ASN A 111 -2.05 5.10 8.76
CA ASN A 111 -1.88 3.71 8.36
C ASN A 111 -0.63 3.50 7.50
N TYR A 112 -0.37 4.39 6.53
CA TYR A 112 0.86 4.38 5.75
C TYR A 112 2.09 4.41 6.65
N ARG A 113 2.14 5.32 7.63
CA ARG A 113 3.27 5.44 8.55
C ARG A 113 3.43 4.19 9.41
N LEU A 114 2.34 3.65 9.96
CA LEU A 114 2.36 2.44 10.79
C LEU A 114 2.82 1.21 10.00
N LEU A 115 2.33 1.03 8.77
CA LEU A 115 2.77 -0.06 7.89
C LEU A 115 4.24 0.09 7.52
N ARG A 116 4.68 1.32 7.20
CA ARG A 116 6.10 1.59 6.94
C ARG A 116 6.97 1.26 8.15
N GLU A 117 6.59 1.70 9.34
CA GLU A 117 7.30 1.38 10.58
C GLU A 117 7.33 -0.14 10.86
N LYS A 118 6.26 -0.86 10.55
CA LYS A 118 6.20 -2.33 10.67
C LYS A 118 7.20 -2.99 9.72
N LEU A 119 7.18 -2.59 8.44
CA LEU A 119 8.10 -3.10 7.43
C LEU A 119 9.55 -2.74 7.78
N ASP A 120 9.83 -1.52 8.22
CA ASP A 120 11.16 -1.06 8.60
C ASP A 120 11.73 -1.86 9.79
N LYS A 121 10.88 -2.38 10.69
CA LYS A 121 11.30 -3.28 11.78
C LYS A 121 11.56 -4.71 11.33
N GLU A 122 10.88 -5.15 10.26
CA GLU A 122 11.13 -6.44 9.62
C GLU A 122 12.36 -6.41 8.70
N ILE A 123 12.84 -5.21 8.31
CA ILE A 123 14.14 -5.06 7.65
C ILE A 123 15.19 -5.63 8.63
N PRO A 124 15.98 -6.63 8.20
CA PRO A 124 17.09 -7.12 9.00
C PRO A 124 17.97 -5.91 9.35
N ASN A 125 18.30 -5.74 10.63
CA ASN A 125 19.08 -4.60 11.14
C ASN A 125 20.56 -4.75 10.74
N ILE A 126 20.79 -4.84 9.44
CA ILE A 126 22.05 -5.18 8.78
C ILE A 126 22.37 -4.03 7.84
N SER A 127 23.67 -3.76 7.67
CA SER A 127 24.11 -2.75 6.70
C SER A 127 23.55 -3.13 5.33
N PRO A 128 22.75 -2.28 4.66
CA PRO A 128 22.15 -2.56 3.35
C PRO A 128 23.22 -2.35 2.28
N ILE A 129 24.38 -2.99 2.43
CA ILE A 129 25.50 -2.92 1.50
C ILE A 129 25.91 -4.36 1.28
N CYS A 130 26.01 -4.76 0.01
CA CYS A 130 26.52 -6.08 -0.30
C CYS A 130 27.96 -6.22 0.23
N VAL A 131 28.19 -7.19 1.12
CA VAL A 131 29.51 -7.40 1.74
C VAL A 131 30.58 -7.80 0.73
N GLU A 132 30.18 -8.43 -0.39
CA GLU A 132 31.11 -8.92 -1.41
C GLU A 132 31.47 -7.88 -2.48
N CYS A 133 30.48 -7.09 -2.92
CA CYS A 133 30.67 -6.19 -4.07
C CYS A 133 30.40 -4.72 -3.75
N ASN A 134 30.11 -4.38 -2.49
CA ASN A 134 29.79 -3.03 -2.03
C ASN A 134 28.60 -2.36 -2.76
N PHE A 135 27.71 -3.16 -3.37
CA PHE A 135 26.47 -2.65 -3.94
C PHE A 135 25.64 -1.94 -2.86
N LYS A 136 25.22 -0.70 -3.16
CA LYS A 136 24.35 0.12 -2.31
C LYS A 136 22.98 0.26 -2.96
N PRO A 137 21.92 -0.31 -2.38
CA PRO A 137 20.54 -0.09 -2.79
C PRO A 137 20.21 1.40 -2.82
N LYS A 138 19.42 1.80 -3.81
CA LYS A 138 18.97 3.18 -4.01
C LYS A 138 17.61 3.45 -3.36
N ASP A 139 16.82 2.41 -3.15
CA ASP A 139 15.48 2.47 -2.59
C ASP A 139 15.17 1.25 -1.70
N ILE A 140 13.99 1.28 -1.07
CA ILE A 140 13.53 0.23 -0.15
C ILE A 140 13.28 -1.08 -0.89
N GLU A 141 12.77 -1.06 -2.12
CA GLU A 141 12.53 -2.28 -2.91
C GLU A 141 13.84 -3.02 -3.22
N GLU A 142 14.91 -2.29 -3.50
CA GLU A 142 16.25 -2.85 -3.68
C GLU A 142 16.81 -3.43 -2.37
N ILE A 143 16.50 -2.82 -1.22
CA ILE A 143 16.89 -3.37 0.11
C ILE A 143 16.20 -4.72 0.33
N TRP A 144 14.92 -4.86 0.00
CA TRP A 144 14.17 -6.12 0.13
C TRP A 144 14.73 -7.27 -0.73
N LYS A 145 15.44 -6.95 -1.82
CA LYS A 145 16.08 -7.95 -2.70
C LYS A 145 17.41 -8.46 -2.16
N LEU A 146 17.95 -7.86 -1.10
CA LEU A 146 19.19 -8.32 -0.49
C LEU A 146 18.99 -9.65 0.24
N LEU A 147 19.93 -10.57 0.03
CA LEU A 147 19.96 -11.86 0.68
C LEU A 147 20.77 -11.79 1.97
N VAL A 148 20.22 -12.29 3.07
CA VAL A 148 20.92 -12.35 4.36
C VAL A 148 21.62 -13.69 4.51
N CYS A 149 22.89 -13.67 4.90
CA CYS A 149 23.58 -14.91 5.27
C CYS A 149 22.98 -15.48 6.56
N SER A 150 22.48 -16.71 6.51
CA SER A 150 21.83 -17.39 7.65
C SER A 150 22.79 -17.67 8.82
N LYS A 151 24.10 -17.80 8.55
CA LYS A 151 25.15 -18.01 9.56
C LYS A 151 25.54 -16.69 10.24
N CYS A 152 25.74 -15.62 9.46
CA CYS A 152 26.15 -14.32 9.99
C CYS A 152 24.98 -13.52 10.60
N GLN A 153 23.77 -13.64 10.03
CA GLN A 153 22.54 -12.90 10.37
C GLN A 153 22.67 -11.37 10.36
N ARG A 154 23.83 -10.85 9.92
CA ARG A 154 24.21 -9.44 10.01
C ARG A 154 24.79 -8.85 8.72
N VAL A 155 24.88 -9.66 7.67
CA VAL A 155 25.49 -9.28 6.39
C VAL A 155 24.52 -9.53 5.25
N ALA A 156 24.49 -8.59 4.32
CA ALA A 156 23.63 -8.61 3.14
C ALA A 156 24.46 -8.93 1.89
N CYS A 157 23.86 -9.63 0.93
CA CYS A 157 24.43 -9.96 -0.37
C CYS A 157 23.42 -9.59 -1.47
N CYS A 158 23.85 -8.88 -2.51
CA CYS A 158 22.95 -8.41 -3.57
C CYS A 158 22.52 -9.51 -4.56
N SER A 159 23.12 -10.70 -4.49
CA SER A 159 22.80 -11.82 -5.38
C SER A 159 23.15 -13.15 -4.72
N ARG A 160 22.61 -14.25 -5.27
CA ARG A 160 22.97 -15.61 -4.85
C ARG A 160 24.46 -15.90 -5.05
N GLN A 161 25.08 -15.33 -6.08
CA GLN A 161 26.52 -15.47 -6.32
C GLN A 161 27.34 -14.81 -5.22
N CYS A 162 26.99 -13.58 -4.82
CA CYS A 162 27.65 -12.92 -3.69
C CYS A 162 27.43 -13.69 -2.39
N LEU A 163 26.22 -14.21 -2.15
CA LEU A 163 25.96 -15.02 -0.96
C LEU A 163 26.79 -16.30 -0.94
N GLN A 164 26.90 -17.01 -2.06
CA GLN A 164 27.69 -18.23 -2.16
C GLN A 164 29.18 -17.95 -1.95
N HIS A 165 29.71 -16.92 -2.61
CA HIS A 165 31.11 -16.50 -2.46
C HIS A 165 31.44 -16.11 -1.01
N HIS A 166 30.52 -15.39 -0.35
CA HIS A 166 30.63 -15.05 1.06
C HIS A 166 30.71 -16.31 1.94
N ILE A 167 29.83 -17.28 1.71
CA ILE A 167 29.79 -18.54 2.47
C ILE A 167 31.07 -19.35 2.27
N ASP A 168 31.53 -19.47 1.02
CA ASP A 168 32.71 -20.28 0.70
C ASP A 168 33.97 -19.69 1.32
N ASN A 169 34.16 -18.37 1.24
CA ASN A 169 35.37 -17.73 1.76
C ASN A 169 35.38 -17.58 3.28
N ASN A 170 34.23 -17.34 3.91
CA ASN A 170 34.17 -16.95 5.33
C ASN A 170 33.62 -18.04 6.26
N HIS A 171 32.98 -19.09 5.72
CA HIS A 171 32.40 -20.16 6.53
C HIS A 171 32.88 -21.56 6.17
N ASN A 172 33.42 -21.79 4.96
CA ASN A 172 33.88 -23.11 4.53
C ASN A 172 35.42 -23.26 4.53
N ASN A 173 36.18 -22.16 4.67
CA ASN A 173 37.66 -22.20 4.75
C ASN A 173 38.23 -22.36 6.19
N ASN A 174 37.40 -22.62 7.19
CA ASN A 174 37.82 -22.94 8.56
C ASN A 174 37.56 -24.43 8.87
N SER A 175 38.03 -25.35 8.02
CA SER A 175 38.07 -26.80 8.29
C SER A 175 39.50 -27.30 8.22
#